data_AF-A0A392PDF7-F1
#
_entry.id   AF-A0A392PDF7-F1
#
_cell.length_a   1.000
_cell.length_b   1.000
_cell.length_c   1.000
_cell.angle_alpha   90.00
_cell.angle_beta   90.00
_cell.angle_gamma   90.00
#
_symmetry.space_group_name_H-M   'P 1'
#
loop_
_entity.id
_entity.type
_entity.pdbx_description
1 polymer ?
#
loop_
_entity_poly.entity_id
_entity_poly.type
_entity_poly.pdbx_seq_one_letter_code
_entity_poly.pdbx_strand_id
1 'polypeptide(L)' 'AKPLLDANNIKDLVDPSLGGDYDQEQMDRIVLTASLCVENSPILRPQEYQRQSPQRTFSEKK' A
#
# COMPACT_ATOMS: atom_id res chain seq x y z
N ALA A 1 4.22 -10.73 2.71
CA ALA A 1 3.11 -9.88 2.21
C ALA A 1 3.33 -9.42 0.78
N LYS A 2 4.47 -8.75 0.47
CA LYS A 2 4.84 -8.32 -0.90
C LYS A 2 4.51 -9.30 -2.05
N PRO A 3 4.85 -10.61 -2.00
CA PRO A 3 4.65 -11.48 -3.17
C PRO A 3 3.20 -11.63 -3.64
N LEU A 4 2.21 -11.46 -2.74
CA LEU A 4 0.79 -11.54 -3.12
C LEU A 4 0.29 -10.23 -3.75
N LEU A 5 0.88 -9.09 -3.36
CA LEU A 5 0.54 -7.79 -3.91
C LEU A 5 1.24 -7.57 -5.27
N ASP A 6 2.48 -8.04 -5.41
CA ASP A 6 3.27 -7.96 -6.64
C ASP A 6 2.70 -8.82 -7.77
N ALA A 7 2.03 -9.92 -7.44
CA ALA A 7 1.34 -10.77 -8.41
C ALA A 7 0.09 -10.09 -9.03
N ASN A 8 -0.38 -8.98 -8.44
CA ASN A 8 -1.59 -8.24 -8.81
C ASN A 8 -2.82 -9.14 -9.07
N ASN A 9 -2.87 -10.33 -8.46
CA ASN A 9 -4.01 -11.22 -8.60
C ASN A 9 -5.05 -10.86 -7.55
N ILE A 10 -5.89 -9.87 -7.88
CA ILE A 10 -6.92 -9.33 -6.99
C ILE A 10 -7.80 -10.45 -6.41
N LYS A 11 -8.14 -11.47 -7.21
CA LYS A 11 -9.02 -12.57 -6.78
C LYS A 11 -8.47 -13.40 -5.62
N ASP A 12 -7.15 -13.51 -5.52
CA ASP A 12 -6.48 -14.24 -4.43
C ASP A 12 -6.24 -13.34 -3.21
N LEU A 13 -6.40 -12.02 -3.37
CA LEU A 13 -6.21 -11.01 -2.32
C LEU A 13 -7.52 -10.62 -1.64
N VAL A 14 -8.64 -10.70 -2.37
CA VAL A 14 -9.97 -10.34 -1.86
C VAL A 14 -10.46 -11.40 -0.87
N ASP A 15 -11.15 -10.95 0.18
CA ASP A 15 -11.87 -11.83 1.09
C ASP A 15 -12.91 -12.68 0.32
N PRO A 16 -12.84 -14.02 0.35
CA PRO A 16 -13.81 -14.91 -0.27
C PRO A 16 -15.27 -14.66 0.18
N SER A 17 -15.47 -14.08 1.38
CA SER A 17 -16.79 -13.75 1.91
C SER A 17 -17.53 -12.69 1.09
N LEU A 18 -16.80 -11.85 0.35
CA LEU A 18 -17.37 -10.85 -0.55
C LEU A 18 -17.99 -11.48 -1.79
N GLY A 19 -17.74 -12.76 -2.08
CA GLY A 19 -18.39 -13.48 -3.17
C GLY A 19 -18.18 -12.88 -4.56
N GLY A 20 -17.15 -12.04 -4.75
CA GLY A 20 -16.92 -11.29 -5.99
C GLY A 20 -17.68 -9.97 -6.08
N ASP A 21 -18.39 -9.55 -5.03
CA ASP A 21 -19.09 -8.27 -4.93
C ASP A 21 -18.13 -7.16 -4.46
N TYR A 22 -17.20 -6.80 -5.33
CA TYR A 22 -16.29 -5.67 -5.13
C TYR A 22 -16.04 -4.97 -6.46
N ASP A 23 -15.78 -3.67 -6.38
CA ASP A 23 -15.40 -2.88 -7.54
C ASP A 23 -13.93 -3.17 -7.89
N GLN A 24 -13.70 -3.68 -9.10
CA GLN A 24 -12.37 -4.03 -9.56
C GLN A 24 -11.44 -2.81 -9.64
N GLU A 25 -11.96 -1.66 -10.06
CA GLU A 25 -11.18 -0.41 -10.15
C GLU A 25 -10.77 0.08 -8.75
N GLN A 26 -11.65 -0.06 -7.76
CA GLN A 26 -11.31 0.28 -6.38
C GLN A 26 -10.26 -0.68 -5.82
N MET A 27 -10.37 -1.98 -6.12
CA MET A 27 -9.38 -2.95 -5.66
C MET A 27 -8.01 -2.73 -6.29
N ASP A 28 -7.92 -2.36 -7.57
CA ASP A 28 -6.65 -1.99 -8.20
C ASP A 28 -5.96 -0.84 -7.47
N ARG A 29 -6.71 0.20 -7.07
CA ARG A 29 -6.19 1.34 -6.31
C ARG A 29 -5.73 0.93 -4.90
N ILE A 30 -6.49 0.04 -4.25
CA ILE A 30 -6.15 -0.48 -2.91
C ILE A 30 -4.88 -1.32 -2.97
N VAL A 31 -4.75 -2.22 -3.95
CA VAL A 31 -3.54 -3.05 -4.13
C VAL A 31 -2.32 -2.16 -4.35
N LEU A 32 -2.41 -1.18 -5.26
CA LEU A 32 -1.31 -0.24 -5.50
C LEU A 32 -0.90 0.50 -4.22
N THR A 33 -1.89 1.01 -3.48
CA THR A 33 -1.65 1.72 -2.22
C THR A 33 -1.00 0.80 -1.18
N ALA A 34 -1.51 -0.42 -1.04
CA ALA A 34 -0.97 -1.43 -0.12
C ALA A 34 0.48 -1.79 -0.47
N SER A 35 0.81 -1.96 -1.76
CA SER A 35 2.17 -2.22 -2.24
C SER A 35 3.12 -1.10 -1.85
N LEU A 36 2.71 0.15 -2.04
CA LEU A 36 3.50 1.32 -1.63
C LEU A 36 3.66 1.36 -0.11
N CYS A 37 2.62 1.06 0.68
CA CYS A 37 2.67 1.06 2.15
C CYS A 37 3.61 0.00 2.75
N VAL A 38 3.74 -1.16 2.10
CA VAL A 38 4.66 -2.24 2.52
C VAL A 38 6.06 -2.09 1.92
N GLU A 39 6.34 -1.00 1.21
CA GLU A 39 7.65 -0.75 0.63
C GLU A 39 8.71 -0.55 1.72
N ASN A 40 9.88 -1.17 1.54
CA ASN A 40 10.98 -1.10 2.50
C ASN A 40 11.56 0.32 2.54
N SER A 41 11.53 1.02 1.41
CA SER A 41 11.96 2.41 1.34
C SER A 41 10.94 3.33 2.02
N PRO A 42 11.30 4.03 3.11
CA PRO A 42 10.40 4.95 3.80
C PRO A 42 10.01 6.17 2.96
N ILE A 43 10.74 6.44 1.87
CA ILE A 43 10.48 7.56 0.96
C ILE A 43 9.37 7.21 -0.05
N LEU A 44 9.26 5.93 -0.43
CA LEU A 44 8.26 5.45 -1.38
C LEU A 44 6.93 5.09 -0.70
N ARG A 45 6.96 4.87 0.61
CA ARG A 45 5.74 4.71 1.40
C ARG A 45 4.92 5.99 1.31
N PRO A 46 3.60 5.91 1.04
CA PRO A 46 2.74 7.08 1.03
C PRO A 46 2.83 7.72 2.42
N GLN A 47 3.25 8.99 2.47
CA GLN A 47 3.29 9.74 3.71
C GLN A 47 1.89 10.30 3.98
N GLU A 48 1.35 9.98 5.15
CA GLU A 48 0.09 10.48 5.68
C GLU A 48 0.20 12.01 5.93
N TYR A 49 0.13 12.84 4.88
CA TYR A 49 0.32 14.30 4.96
C TYR A 49 -0.86 15.07 5.58
N GLN A 50 -1.56 14.50 6.58
CA GLN A 50 -2.63 15.22 7.30
C GLN A 50 -2.47 15.27 8.82
N ARG A 51 -1.29 14.98 9.36
CA ARG A 51 -0.86 15.59 10.62
C ARG A 51 0.36 16.45 10.33
N GLN A 52 0.16 17.77 10.35
CA GLN A 52 1.23 18.77 10.42
C GLN A 52 2.19 18.40 11.56
N SER A 53 3.20 17.61 11.23
CA SER A 53 4.32 17.29 12.10
C SER A 53 5.53 17.79 11.31
N PRO A 54 6.36 18.68 11.88
CA PRO A 54 7.53 19.17 11.18
C PRO A 54 8.41 17.97 10.79
N GLN A 55 8.83 17.95 9.53
CA GLN A 55 9.75 16.98 8.95
C GLN A 55 10.90 16.70 9.94
N ARG A 56 10.93 15.51 10.54
CA ARG A 56 12.19 15.00 11.09
C ARG A 56 12.97 14.49 9.89
N THR A 57 13.86 15.34 9.40
CA THR A 57 14.96 14.89 8.56
C THR A 57 15.69 13.79 9.32
N PHE A 58 15.55 12.53 8.88
CA PHE A 58 16.48 11.50 9.30
C PHE A 58 17.78 11.84 8.57
N SER A 59 18.62 12.67 9.19
CA SER A 59 20.01 12.75 8.79
C SER A 59 20.61 11.37 9.00
N GLU A 60 20.83 10.67 7.90
CA GLU A 60 21.83 9.63 7.83
C GLU A 60 23.18 10.31 8.11
N LYS A 61 23.55 10.34 9.40
CA LYS A 61 24.91 10.63 9.82
C LYS A 61 25.71 9.37 9.49
N LYS A 62 26.57 9.53 8.49
CA LYS A 62 27.70 8.71 8.05
C LYS A 62 28.11 7.58 9.01
#